data_AF-A0A2N1UAY4-F1
#
_entry.id   AF-A0A2N1UAY4-F1
#
_cell.length_a   1.000
_cell.length_b   1.000
_cell.length_c   1.000
_cell.angle_alpha   90.00
_cell.angle_beta   90.00
_cell.angle_gamma   90.00
#
_symmetry.space_group_name_H-M   'P 1'
#
loop_
_entity.id
_entity.type
_entity.pdbx_description
1 polymer ?
#
loop_
_entity_poly.entity_id
_entity_poly.type
_entity_poly.pdbx_seq_one_letter_code
_entity_poly.pdbx_strand_id
1 'polypeptide(L)'
;MLSENMPDIPTYQHKPSRRGFTLVEVVISVALFAGLIIVVSSMYSFIRRTFTRVDNKSAASSQIERFLLRLDSELRSATDVTVPASDARSNCLTFVNKEGNEISYEHTSDGKVLRIDYQSDTQREIMHSVASLTFSRFTRGLVEISITVGQVPVLTAIHVWNLP
;
A
#
# COMPACT_ATOMS: atom_id res chain seq x y z
N MET A 1 -35.92 -48.72 82.36
CA MET A 1 -35.75 -47.91 81.14
C MET A 1 -34.25 -47.73 80.93
N LEU A 2 -33.69 -48.51 80.01
CA LEU A 2 -32.26 -48.53 79.66
C LEU A 2 -31.98 -47.34 78.73
N SER A 3 -31.17 -46.39 79.17
CA SER A 3 -30.61 -45.34 78.32
C SER A 3 -29.32 -45.89 77.71
N GLU A 4 -29.39 -46.30 76.45
CA GLU A 4 -28.27 -46.81 75.67
C GLU A 4 -27.39 -45.63 75.26
N ASN A 5 -26.20 -45.51 75.86
CA ASN A 5 -25.19 -44.53 75.45
C ASN A 5 -24.56 -44.99 74.13
N MET A 6 -24.98 -44.38 73.03
CA MET A 6 -24.40 -44.57 71.72
C MET A 6 -23.04 -43.84 71.64
N PRO A 7 -21.94 -44.52 71.25
CA PRO A 7 -20.64 -43.87 71.13
C PRO A 7 -20.59 -42.98 69.88
N ASP A 8 -20.08 -41.76 70.05
CA ASP A 8 -19.85 -40.80 68.97
C ASP A 8 -18.94 -41.42 67.89
N ILE A 9 -19.45 -41.51 66.65
CA ILE A 9 -18.70 -41.99 65.49
C ILE A 9 -17.77 -40.86 65.03
N PRO A 10 -16.43 -41.04 65.00
CA PRO A 10 -15.54 -40.02 64.48
C PRO A 10 -15.74 -39.87 62.97
N THR A 11 -16.30 -38.73 62.56
CA THR A 11 -16.35 -38.33 61.16
C THR A 11 -14.94 -37.94 60.72
N TYR A 12 -14.29 -38.83 59.94
CA TYR A 12 -13.02 -38.52 59.30
C TYR A 12 -13.22 -37.41 58.27
N GLN A 13 -12.99 -36.17 58.69
CA GLN A 13 -12.88 -35.05 57.76
C GLN A 13 -11.60 -35.22 56.93
N HIS A 14 -11.77 -35.66 55.69
CA HIS A 14 -10.70 -35.66 54.71
C HIS A 14 -10.36 -34.20 54.38
N LYS A 15 -9.37 -33.62 55.08
CA LYS A 15 -8.84 -32.30 54.72
C LYS A 15 -8.37 -32.37 53.26
N PRO A 16 -8.87 -31.52 52.35
CA PRO A 16 -8.32 -31.45 51.02
C PRO A 16 -6.87 -31.02 51.15
N SER A 17 -5.95 -31.88 50.71
CA SER A 17 -4.53 -31.55 50.64
C SER A 17 -4.38 -30.32 49.75
N ARG A 18 -4.07 -29.17 50.36
CA ARG A 18 -3.73 -27.96 49.64
C ARG A 18 -2.38 -28.20 48.96
N ARG A 19 -2.41 -28.74 47.74
CA ARG A 19 -1.24 -28.89 46.89
C ARG A 19 -0.79 -27.49 46.46
N GLY A 20 0.23 -26.96 47.14
CA GLY A 20 0.92 -25.75 46.71
C GLY A 20 1.73 -26.05 45.45
N PHE A 21 1.87 -25.06 44.57
CA PHE A 21 2.72 -25.19 43.39
C PHE A 21 4.18 -25.36 43.80
N THR A 22 4.86 -26.31 43.16
CA THR A 22 6.29 -26.49 43.39
C THR A 22 7.05 -25.37 42.68
N LEU A 23 8.19 -24.93 43.23
CA LEU A 23 8.99 -23.85 42.65
C LEU A 23 9.41 -24.19 41.21
N VAL A 24 9.72 -25.46 40.94
CA VAL A 24 10.06 -25.98 39.62
C VAL A 24 8.92 -25.80 38.61
N GLU A 25 7.68 -26.07 39.02
CA GLU A 25 6.49 -25.93 38.17
C GLU A 25 6.23 -24.45 37.80
N VAL A 26 6.47 -23.53 38.74
CA VAL A 26 6.37 -22.09 38.48
C VAL A 26 7.44 -21.63 37.49
N VAL A 27 8.69 -22.08 37.65
CA VAL A 27 9.80 -21.73 36.73
C VAL A 27 9.54 -22.26 35.32
N ILE A 28 9.08 -23.50 35.19
CA ILE A 28 8.72 -24.09 33.90
C ILE A 28 7.56 -23.31 33.26
N SER A 29 6.54 -22.96 34.04
CA SER A 29 5.38 -22.18 33.55
C SER A 29 5.79 -20.80 33.06
N VAL A 30 6.67 -20.10 33.78
CA VAL A 30 7.20 -18.79 33.39
C VAL A 30 8.05 -18.89 32.13
N ALA A 31 8.90 -19.92 32.00
CA ALA A 31 9.72 -20.14 30.81
C ALA A 31 8.85 -20.40 29.56
N LEU A 32 7.81 -21.23 29.69
CA LEU A 32 6.85 -21.50 28.62
C LEU A 32 6.06 -20.24 28.24
N PHE A 33 5.63 -19.47 29.23
CA PHE A 33 4.90 -18.22 29.02
C PHE A 33 5.77 -17.16 28.32
N ALA A 34 7.04 -17.02 28.71
CA ALA A 34 7.99 -16.13 28.05
C ALA A 34 8.23 -16.54 26.59
N GLY A 35 8.40 -17.85 26.33
CA GLY A 35 8.51 -18.37 24.97
C GLY A 35 7.28 -18.05 24.12
N LEU A 36 6.08 -18.21 24.69
CA LEU A 36 4.83 -17.87 24.03
C LEU A 36 4.75 -16.39 23.68
N ILE A 37 5.13 -15.49 24.60
CA ILE A 37 5.15 -14.04 24.36
C ILE A 37 6.09 -13.70 23.19
N ILE A 38 7.28 -14.30 23.12
CA ILE A 38 8.23 -14.05 22.03
C ILE A 38 7.61 -14.43 20.69
N VAL A 39 6.96 -15.61 20.61
CA VAL A 39 6.30 -16.07 19.40
C VAL A 39 5.19 -15.11 18.98
N VAL A 40 4.29 -14.76 19.91
CA VAL A 40 3.18 -13.84 19.65
C VAL A 40 3.69 -12.46 19.21
N SER A 41 4.73 -11.93 19.86
CA SER A 41 5.34 -10.64 19.51
C SER A 41 5.98 -10.66 18.12
N SER A 42 6.67 -11.74 17.76
CA SER A 42 7.27 -11.91 16.43
C SER A 42 6.20 -11.98 15.34
N MET A 43 5.11 -12.73 15.59
CA MET A 43 3.98 -12.86 14.68
C MET A 43 3.25 -11.52 14.50
N TYR A 44 3.03 -10.79 15.60
CA TYR A 44 2.43 -9.46 15.56
C TYR A 44 3.28 -8.46 14.76
N SER A 45 4.60 -8.50 14.96
CA SER A 45 5.55 -7.66 14.21
C SER A 45 5.55 -7.99 12.71
N PHE A 46 5.48 -9.27 12.37
CA PHE A 46 5.40 -9.74 10.99
C PHE A 46 4.08 -9.30 10.32
N ILE A 47 2.96 -9.47 11.03
CA ILE A 47 1.63 -9.04 10.58
C ILE A 47 1.64 -7.54 10.30
N ARG A 48 2.06 -6.70 11.26
CA ARG A 48 2.11 -5.24 11.07
C ARG A 48 2.94 -4.84 9.85
N ARG A 49 4.15 -5.39 9.71
CA ARG A 49 5.02 -5.11 8.55
C ARG A 49 4.36 -5.51 7.23
N THR A 50 3.65 -6.63 7.22
CA THR A 50 2.96 -7.14 6.03
C THR A 50 1.76 -6.26 5.67
N PHE A 51 0.91 -5.91 6.63
CA PHE A 51 -0.24 -5.04 6.39
C PHE A 51 0.17 -3.66 5.91
N THR A 52 1.13 -3.01 6.56
CA THR A 52 1.63 -1.70 6.11
C THR A 52 2.21 -1.75 4.69
N ARG A 53 2.87 -2.86 4.32
CA ARG A 53 3.38 -3.04 2.96
C ARG A 53 2.27 -3.24 1.92
N VAL A 54 1.21 -3.95 2.27
CA VAL A 54 0.06 -4.22 1.37
C VAL A 54 -0.79 -2.97 1.18
N ASP A 55 -1.09 -2.24 2.25
CA ASP A 55 -1.92 -1.02 2.18
C ASP A 55 -1.22 0.08 1.36
N ASN A 56 0.08 0.28 1.58
CA ASN A 56 0.87 1.23 0.79
C ASN A 56 0.92 0.84 -0.70
N LYS A 57 0.95 -0.46 -1.01
CA LYS A 57 0.88 -0.96 -2.40
C LYS A 57 -0.49 -0.71 -3.02
N SER A 58 -1.57 -0.98 -2.29
CA SER A 58 -2.94 -0.79 -2.78
C SER A 58 -3.25 0.68 -3.06
N ALA A 59 -2.88 1.58 -2.15
CA ALA A 59 -3.05 3.02 -2.33
C ALA A 59 -2.26 3.53 -3.55
N ALA A 60 -0.99 3.13 -3.70
CA ALA A 60 -0.17 3.50 -4.85
C ALA A 60 -0.77 3.01 -6.17
N SER A 61 -1.23 1.76 -6.24
CA SER A 61 -1.88 1.22 -7.44
C SER A 61 -3.16 1.99 -7.82
N SER A 62 -4.01 2.32 -6.84
CA SER A 62 -5.23 3.10 -7.12
C SER A 62 -4.93 4.52 -7.61
N GLN A 63 -3.88 5.16 -7.08
CA GLN A 63 -3.43 6.47 -7.56
C GLN A 63 -2.92 6.40 -9.01
N ILE A 64 -2.08 5.40 -9.32
CA ILE A 64 -1.59 5.17 -10.69
C ILE A 64 -2.77 4.95 -11.64
N GLU A 65 -3.72 4.10 -11.29
CA GLU A 65 -4.87 3.80 -12.15
C GLU A 65 -5.71 5.06 -12.46
N ARG A 66 -6.00 5.88 -11.45
CA ARG A 66 -6.73 7.16 -11.65
C ARG A 66 -5.94 8.13 -12.51
N PHE A 67 -4.61 8.19 -12.34
CA PHE A 67 -3.73 8.99 -13.17
C PHE A 67 -3.79 8.53 -14.63
N LEU A 68 -3.64 7.22 -14.87
CA LEU A 68 -3.67 6.64 -16.22
C LEU A 68 -5.02 6.81 -16.90
N LEU A 69 -6.14 6.65 -16.18
CA LEU A 69 -7.48 6.86 -16.73
C LEU A 69 -7.71 8.33 -17.13
N ARG A 70 -7.27 9.28 -16.31
CA ARG A 70 -7.32 10.70 -16.65
C ARG A 70 -6.46 10.98 -17.88
N LEU A 71 -5.23 10.47 -17.87
CA LEU A 71 -4.28 10.69 -18.95
C LEU A 71 -4.78 10.09 -20.27
N ASP A 72 -5.35 8.88 -20.26
CA ASP A 72 -6.00 8.28 -21.44
C ASP A 72 -7.14 9.16 -21.95
N SER A 73 -8.00 9.65 -21.06
CA SER A 73 -9.11 10.53 -21.45
C SER A 73 -8.63 11.82 -22.09
N GLU A 74 -7.59 12.45 -21.55
CA GLU A 74 -7.06 13.71 -22.09
C GLU A 74 -6.26 13.47 -23.40
N LEU A 75 -5.47 12.39 -23.47
CA LEU A 75 -4.75 12.02 -24.68
C LEU A 75 -5.68 11.64 -25.84
N ARG A 76 -6.84 11.04 -25.58
CA ARG A 76 -7.88 10.82 -26.61
C ARG A 76 -8.49 12.12 -27.15
N SER A 77 -8.39 13.21 -26.39
CA SER A 77 -8.75 14.55 -26.85
C SER A 77 -7.56 15.32 -27.42
N ALA A 78 -6.36 14.75 -27.42
CA ALA A 78 -5.19 15.41 -27.98
C ALA A 78 -5.28 15.45 -29.51
N THR A 79 -4.87 16.58 -30.07
CA THR A 79 -4.70 16.80 -31.51
C THR A 79 -3.22 16.71 -31.91
N ASP A 80 -2.32 17.15 -31.02
CA ASP A 80 -0.88 17.01 -31.20
C ASP A 80 -0.16 16.75 -29.87
N VAL A 81 0.98 16.06 -29.91
CA VAL A 81 1.86 15.78 -28.76
C VAL A 81 3.22 16.41 -29.02
N THR A 82 3.51 17.56 -28.44
CA THR A 82 4.78 18.29 -28.67
C THR A 82 5.97 17.65 -27.94
N VAL A 83 5.75 17.10 -26.76
CA VAL A 83 6.79 16.46 -25.93
C VAL A 83 6.26 15.13 -25.39
N PRO A 84 7.03 14.03 -25.42
CA PRO A 84 8.34 13.89 -26.03
C PRO A 84 8.27 13.97 -27.56
N ALA A 85 9.38 14.38 -28.18
CA ALA A 85 9.55 14.31 -29.64
C ALA A 85 9.35 12.87 -30.15
N SER A 86 9.08 12.72 -31.44
CA SER A 86 8.91 11.40 -32.06
C SER A 86 10.12 10.51 -31.82
N ASP A 87 9.86 9.28 -31.34
CA ASP A 87 10.85 8.27 -30.95
C ASP A 87 11.81 8.69 -29.81
N ALA A 88 11.41 9.71 -29.03
CA ALA A 88 12.16 10.18 -27.86
C ALA A 88 11.46 9.82 -26.54
N ARG A 89 12.24 9.89 -25.46
CA ARG A 89 11.78 9.72 -24.08
C ARG A 89 11.93 11.01 -23.31
N SER A 90 10.97 11.30 -22.43
CA SER A 90 10.99 12.49 -21.57
C SER A 90 10.30 12.20 -20.23
N ASN A 91 10.67 12.95 -19.19
CA ASN A 91 9.95 13.01 -17.91
C ASN A 91 8.76 13.99 -17.96
N CYS A 92 8.58 14.66 -19.10
CA CYS A 92 7.51 15.58 -19.39
C CYS A 92 6.72 15.11 -20.62
N LEU A 93 5.40 15.24 -20.57
CA LEU A 93 4.50 15.03 -21.69
C LEU A 93 3.72 16.32 -21.91
N THR A 94 3.80 16.89 -23.11
CA THR A 94 3.05 18.09 -23.48
C THR A 94 2.25 17.80 -24.74
N PHE A 95 0.98 18.18 -24.74
CA PHE A 95 0.07 17.98 -25.84
C PHE A 95 -0.96 19.10 -25.93
N VAL A 96 -1.54 19.26 -27.12
CA VAL A 96 -2.61 20.22 -27.40
C VAL A 96 -3.92 19.45 -27.49
N ASN A 97 -4.95 19.89 -26.77
CA ASN A 97 -6.28 19.27 -26.82
C ASN A 97 -7.08 19.72 -28.07
N LYS A 98 -8.32 19.25 -28.22
CA LYS A 98 -9.23 19.63 -29.31
C LYS A 98 -9.66 21.09 -29.25
N GLU A 99 -9.66 21.67 -28.06
CA GLU A 99 -9.95 23.09 -27.84
C GLU A 99 -8.77 24.02 -28.18
N GLY A 100 -7.59 23.46 -28.49
CA GLY A 100 -6.37 24.21 -28.79
C GLY A 100 -5.55 24.62 -27.57
N ASN A 101 -5.87 24.07 -26.39
CA ASN A 101 -5.19 24.35 -25.14
C ASN A 101 -4.00 23.42 -24.96
N GLU A 102 -2.87 24.00 -24.58
CA GLU A 102 -1.67 23.24 -24.27
C GLU A 102 -1.70 22.77 -22.81
N ILE A 103 -1.56 21.45 -22.63
CA ILE A 103 -1.55 20.77 -21.33
C ILE A 103 -0.23 20.03 -21.21
N SER A 104 0.39 20.11 -20.04
CA SER A 104 1.61 19.37 -19.74
C SER A 104 1.51 18.57 -18.45
N TYR A 105 2.14 17.40 -18.47
CA TYR A 105 2.38 16.55 -17.31
C TYR A 105 3.88 16.46 -17.08
N GLU A 106 4.32 16.94 -15.91
CA GLU A 106 5.73 16.99 -15.56
C GLU A 106 6.02 16.17 -14.30
N HIS A 107 7.04 15.30 -14.38
CA HIS A 107 7.63 14.68 -13.21
C HIS A 107 8.79 15.52 -12.68
N THR A 108 8.60 16.00 -11.45
CA THR A 108 9.55 16.85 -10.74
C THR A 108 10.57 16.03 -9.97
N SER A 109 11.73 16.62 -9.68
CA SER A 109 12.79 16.00 -8.84
C SER A 109 12.31 15.62 -7.45
N ASP A 110 11.27 16.29 -6.95
CA ASP A 110 10.67 16.05 -5.63
C ASP A 110 9.72 14.83 -5.62
N GLY A 111 9.64 14.09 -6.73
CA GLY A 111 8.80 12.90 -6.86
C GLY A 111 7.32 13.21 -7.00
N LYS A 112 6.97 14.41 -7.47
CA LYS A 112 5.59 14.81 -7.75
C LYS A 112 5.31 14.82 -9.24
N VAL A 113 4.07 14.53 -9.60
CA VAL A 113 3.55 14.67 -10.96
C VAL A 113 2.57 15.84 -10.98
N LEU A 114 2.89 16.85 -11.78
CA LEU A 114 2.13 18.08 -11.90
C LEU A 114 1.44 18.10 -13.26
N ARG A 115 0.18 18.53 -13.28
CA ARG A 115 -0.54 18.90 -14.50
C ARG A 115 -0.52 20.42 -14.60
N ILE A 116 -0.04 20.93 -15.72
CA ILE A 116 0.03 22.35 -16.04
C ILE A 116 -0.91 22.61 -17.20
N ASP A 117 -1.76 23.62 -17.06
CA ASP A 117 -2.64 24.12 -18.10
C ASP A 117 -2.16 25.51 -18.50
N TYR A 118 -1.54 25.65 -19.66
CA TYR A 118 -0.87 26.89 -20.07
C TYR A 118 -1.85 28.00 -20.43
N GLN A 119 -3.10 27.67 -20.75
CA GLN A 119 -4.10 28.67 -21.10
C GLN A 119 -4.65 29.37 -19.86
N SER A 120 -4.86 28.61 -18.78
CA SER A 120 -5.32 29.14 -17.49
C SER A 120 -4.19 29.49 -16.53
N ASP A 121 -2.94 29.16 -16.88
CA ASP A 121 -1.76 29.24 -16.03
C ASP A 121 -1.96 28.53 -14.67
N THR A 122 -2.70 27.41 -14.71
CA THR A 122 -3.01 26.64 -13.50
C THR A 122 -2.11 25.41 -13.42
N GLN A 123 -1.50 25.23 -12.24
CA GLN A 123 -0.72 24.06 -11.92
C GLN A 123 -1.40 23.25 -10.81
N ARG A 124 -1.54 21.95 -11.02
CA ARG A 124 -2.17 21.04 -10.08
C ARG A 124 -1.33 19.81 -9.84
N GLU A 125 -1.09 19.49 -8.57
CA GLU A 125 -0.50 18.22 -8.19
C GLU A 125 -1.51 17.07 -8.40
N ILE A 126 -1.11 16.07 -9.18
CA ILE A 126 -1.93 14.90 -9.49
C ILE A 126 -1.52 13.70 -8.65
N MET A 127 -0.22 13.55 -8.39
CA MET A 127 0.34 12.44 -7.63
C MET A 127 1.65 12.85 -6.96
N HIS A 128 1.98 12.19 -5.86
CA HIS A 128 3.23 12.34 -5.12
C HIS A 128 3.90 10.99 -4.89
N SER A 129 5.13 11.00 -4.36
CA SER A 129 5.93 9.80 -4.08
C SER A 129 6.20 8.93 -5.32
N VAL A 130 6.27 9.56 -6.49
CA VAL A 130 6.59 8.91 -7.76
C VAL A 130 8.11 8.83 -7.91
N ALA A 131 8.62 7.60 -7.93
CA ALA A 131 10.06 7.34 -8.05
C ALA A 131 10.57 7.63 -9.46
N SER A 132 9.80 7.26 -10.48
CA SER A 132 10.12 7.57 -11.87
C SER A 132 8.86 7.67 -12.71
N LEU A 133 8.83 8.60 -13.65
CA LEU A 133 7.82 8.66 -14.71
C LEU A 133 8.54 8.98 -16.02
N THR A 134 8.22 8.23 -17.06
CA THR A 134 8.80 8.42 -18.38
C THR A 134 7.73 8.22 -19.43
N PHE A 135 7.65 9.17 -20.33
CA PHE A 135 6.82 9.15 -21.51
C PHE A 135 7.70 8.86 -22.72
N SER A 136 7.24 7.99 -23.60
CA SER A 136 7.89 7.70 -24.89
C SER A 136 6.85 7.86 -26.00
N ARG A 137 7.12 8.71 -27.00
CA ARG A 137 6.25 8.85 -28.18
C ARG A 137 6.84 8.01 -29.30
N PHE A 138 6.02 7.21 -29.96
CA PHE A 138 6.39 6.48 -31.17
C PHE A 138 5.77 7.15 -32.40
N THR A 139 6.44 6.99 -33.55
CA THR A 139 6.05 7.51 -34.88
C THR A 139 4.62 7.22 -35.34
N ARG A 140 3.90 6.28 -34.71
CA ARG A 140 2.48 5.95 -35.03
C ARG A 140 1.47 6.58 -34.07
N GLY A 141 1.87 7.59 -33.31
CA GLY A 141 1.01 8.23 -32.31
C GLY A 141 0.74 7.36 -31.08
N LEU A 142 1.60 6.38 -30.82
CA LEU A 142 1.54 5.60 -29.58
C LEU A 142 2.38 6.30 -28.52
N VAL A 143 1.80 6.54 -27.36
CA VAL A 143 2.49 7.08 -26.19
C VAL A 143 2.61 5.98 -25.14
N GLU A 144 3.83 5.52 -24.90
CA GLU A 144 4.14 4.58 -23.83
C GLU A 144 4.49 5.34 -22.55
N ILE A 145 3.88 4.93 -21.45
CA ILE A 145 4.04 5.52 -20.13
C ILE A 145 4.61 4.45 -19.21
N SER A 146 5.81 4.70 -18.71
CA SER A 146 6.44 3.91 -17.67
C SER A 146 6.43 4.69 -16.37
N ILE A 147 5.80 4.15 -15.34
CA ILE A 147 5.66 4.80 -14.03
C ILE A 147 6.02 3.86 -12.90
N THR A 148 6.77 4.37 -11.92
CA THR A 148 7.12 3.63 -10.71
C THR A 148 6.76 4.47 -9.49
N VAL A 149 5.90 3.94 -8.62
CA VAL A 149 5.54 4.57 -7.33
C VAL A 149 5.96 3.64 -6.20
N GLY A 150 6.90 4.08 -5.36
CA GLY A 150 7.49 3.26 -4.30
C GLY A 150 8.21 2.01 -4.83
N GLN A 151 7.53 0.86 -4.80
CA GLN A 151 8.02 -0.44 -5.29
C GLN A 151 7.09 -1.08 -6.33
N VAL A 152 6.16 -0.28 -6.88
CA VAL A 152 5.15 -0.73 -7.84
C VAL A 152 5.50 -0.14 -9.21
N PRO A 153 6.19 -0.89 -10.08
CA PRO A 153 6.35 -0.52 -11.47
C PRO A 153 5.06 -0.82 -12.25
N VAL A 154 4.63 0.11 -13.08
CA VAL A 154 3.53 -0.03 -14.03
C VAL A 154 4.01 0.49 -15.38
N LEU A 155 3.82 -0.32 -16.41
CA LEU A 155 4.06 0.06 -17.79
C LEU A 155 2.72 -0.02 -18.52
N THR A 156 2.34 1.05 -19.20
CA THR A 156 1.13 1.08 -20.02
C THR A 156 1.39 1.80 -21.34
N ALA A 157 0.69 1.39 -22.39
CA ALA A 157 0.75 2.05 -23.69
C ALA A 157 -0.63 2.61 -24.02
N ILE A 158 -0.68 3.90 -24.34
CA ILE A 158 -1.91 4.60 -24.73
C ILE A 158 -1.79 4.96 -26.22
N HIS A 159 -2.79 4.53 -26.97
CA HIS A 159 -2.86 4.84 -28.40
C HIS A 159 -3.58 6.18 -28.61
N VAL A 160 -2.90 7.15 -29.21
CA VAL A 160 -3.47 8.46 -29.53
C VAL A 160 -3.97 8.42 -30.97
N TRP A 161 -5.28 8.40 -31.14
CA TRP A 161 -5.92 8.46 -32.45
C TRP A 161 -5.95 9.93 -32.89
N ASN A 162 -5.37 10.25 -34.06
CA ASN A 162 -5.28 11.58 -34.69
C ASN A 162 -3.98 12.38 -34.51
N LEU A 163 -2.84 11.75 -34.24
CA LEU A 163 -1.58 12.44 -34.51
C LEU A 163 -1.33 12.46 -36.03
N PRO A 164 -1.11 13.63 -36.65
CA PRO A 164 -0.83 13.75 -38.08
C PRO A 164 0.45 13.03 -38.50
#